data_AF-A0A662LNR9-F1
#
_entry.id   AF-A0A662LNR9-F1
#
_cell.length_a   1.000
_cell.length_b   1.000
_cell.length_c   1.000
_cell.angle_alpha   90.00
_cell.angle_beta   90.00
_cell.angle_gamma   90.00
#
_symmetry.space_group_name_H-M   'P 1'
#
loop_
_entity.id
_entity.type
_entity.pdbx_description
1 polymer ?
#
loop_
_entity_poly.entity_id
_entity_poly.type
_entity_poly.pdbx_seq_one_letter_code
_entity_poly.pdbx_strand_id
1 'polypeptide(L)' 'MSSCHQFYVEISNDFTLKGSVFSPGVIHADPSIRKGDEVLVFQNKILKGVGVAQMNGSDMIQRMSGKAIDIRHTAD' A
#
# COMPACT_ATOMS: atom_id res chain seq x y z
N MET A 1 10.87 -12.95 11.83
CA MET A 1 10.72 -13.39 10.42
C MET A 1 10.62 -12.15 9.57
N SER A 2 11.75 -11.62 9.13
CA SER A 2 11.81 -10.43 8.28
C SER A 2 11.74 -10.91 6.83
N SER A 3 10.55 -10.94 6.22
CA SER A 3 10.51 -10.99 4.76
C SER A 3 10.79 -9.57 4.29
N CYS A 4 11.99 -9.35 3.77
CA CYS A 4 12.41 -8.10 3.16
C CYS A 4 11.78 -7.99 1.77
N HIS A 5 10.46 -7.85 1.71
CA HIS A 5 9.83 -7.44 0.46
C HIS A 5 10.16 -5.96 0.30
N GLN A 6 10.84 -5.59 -0.79
CA GLN A 6 10.86 -4.19 -1.20
C GLN A 6 9.53 -3.86 -1.88
N PHE A 7 9.16 -2.58 -1.86
CA PHE A 7 7.96 -2.06 -2.51
C PHE A 7 6.65 -2.69 -2.00
N TYR A 8 6.55 -2.91 -0.68
CA TYR A 8 5.29 -3.34 -0.06
C TYR A 8 4.66 -2.25 0.80
N VAL A 9 3.34 -2.33 0.88
CA VAL A 9 2.50 -1.48 1.71
C VAL A 9 1.57 -2.38 2.54
N GLU A 10 1.47 -2.12 3.84
CA GLU A 10 0.51 -2.76 4.74
C GLU A 10 -0.66 -1.79 4.97
N ILE A 11 -1.88 -2.30 4.79
CA ILE A 11 -3.12 -1.57 5.08
C ILE A 11 -3.74 -2.00 6.41
N SER A 12 -4.50 -1.11 7.03
CA SER A 12 -5.23 -1.41 8.27
C SER A 12 -6.21 -2.57 8.08
N ASN A 13 -6.46 -3.33 9.15
CA ASN A 13 -7.48 -4.39 9.16
C ASN A 13 -8.91 -3.83 9.02
N ASP A 14 -9.12 -2.57 9.38
CA ASP A 14 -10.42 -1.89 9.26
C ASP A 14 -10.67 -1.36 7.84
N PHE A 15 -9.71 -1.57 6.91
CA PHE A 15 -9.80 -1.11 5.54
C PHE A 15 -10.28 -2.22 4.61
N THR A 16 -11.33 -1.96 3.81
CA THR A 16 -11.75 -2.88 2.74
C THR A 16 -11.13 -2.44 1.42
N LEU A 17 -10.27 -3.28 0.85
CA LEU A 17 -9.61 -3.00 -0.42
C LEU A 17 -10.59 -3.02 -1.59
N LYS A 18 -10.91 -1.85 -2.17
CA LYS A 18 -11.77 -1.72 -3.35
C LYS A 18 -11.24 -0.64 -4.29
N GLY A 19 -10.64 -1.04 -5.40
CA GLY A 19 -10.17 -0.16 -6.48
C GLY A 19 -8.96 0.72 -6.15
N SER A 20 -8.87 1.29 -4.95
CA SER A 20 -7.75 2.14 -4.54
C SER A 20 -7.52 2.08 -3.04
N VAL A 21 -6.30 2.43 -2.62
CA VAL A 21 -5.94 2.66 -1.21
C VAL A 21 -5.72 4.14 -1.01
N PHE A 22 -6.31 4.70 0.05
CA PHE A 22 -6.07 6.08 0.46
C PHE A 22 -5.08 6.11 1.62
N SER A 23 -4.33 7.21 1.75
CA SER A 23 -3.29 7.37 2.78
C SER A 23 -3.74 7.00 4.20
N PRO A 24 -4.96 7.38 4.68
CA PRO A 24 -5.43 6.98 6.01
C PRO A 24 -5.57 5.47 6.24
N GLY A 25 -5.65 4.68 5.16
CA GLY A 25 -5.72 3.22 5.24
C GLY A 25 -4.35 2.54 5.31
N VAL A 26 -3.25 3.26 5.12
CA VAL A 26 -1.88 2.73 5.13
C VAL A 26 -1.30 2.82 6.55
N ILE A 27 -0.86 1.68 7.08
CA ILE A 27 -0.22 1.62 8.41
C ILE A 27 1.30 1.43 8.32
N HIS A 28 1.79 0.97 7.18
CA HIS A 28 3.21 0.87 6.88
C HIS A 28 3.43 0.92 5.36
N ALA A 29 4.49 1.56 4.92
CA ALA A 29 4.94 1.54 3.53
C ALA A 29 6.47 1.52 3.51
N ASP A 30 7.04 0.76 2.58
CA ASP A 30 8.48 0.78 2.33
C ASP A 30 8.94 2.21 1.94
N PRO A 31 9.90 2.82 2.67
CA PRO A 31 10.35 4.18 2.41
C PRO A 31 11.04 4.36 1.05
N SER A 32 11.46 3.28 0.38
CA SER A 32 12.04 3.33 -0.95
C SER A 32 11.02 3.60 -2.06
N ILE A 33 9.72 3.35 -1.80
CA ILE A 33 8.64 3.54 -2.77
C ILE A 33 8.58 4.98 -3.24
N ARG A 34 8.56 5.15 -4.57
CA ARG A 34 8.31 6.39 -5.28
C ARG A 34 6.98 6.32 -6.02
N LYS A 35 6.40 7.49 -6.28
CA LYS A 35 5.23 7.59 -7.15
C LYS A 35 5.52 6.95 -8.52
N GLY A 36 4.64 6.06 -8.96
CA GLY A 36 4.77 5.32 -10.20
C GLY A 36 5.26 3.88 -10.01
N ASP A 37 5.83 3.54 -8.86
CA ASP A 37 6.32 2.18 -8.60
C ASP A 37 5.18 1.18 -8.47
N GLU A 38 5.43 -0.05 -8.90
CA GLU A 38 4.58 -1.19 -8.60
C GLU A 38 4.72 -1.56 -7.13
N VAL A 39 3.60 -1.78 -6.46
CA VAL A 39 3.58 -2.10 -5.03
C VAL A 39 2.74 -3.32 -4.72
N LEU A 40 3.23 -4.10 -3.77
CA LEU A 40 2.50 -5.19 -3.15
C LEU A 40 1.65 -4.64 -1.99
N VAL A 41 0.37 -5.00 -1.94
CA VAL A 41 -0.54 -4.56 -0.89
C VAL A 41 -0.88 -5.73 0.01
N PHE A 42 -0.50 -5.62 1.28
CA PHE A 42 -0.73 -6.61 2.31
C PHE A 42 -1.77 -6.14 3.32
N GLN A 43 -2.52 -7.08 3.86
CA GLN A 43 -3.40 -6.89 5.01
C GLN A 43 -3.26 -8.09 5.94
N ASN A 44 -2.93 -7.84 7.20
CA ASN A 44 -2.68 -8.89 8.18
C ASN A 44 -1.64 -9.91 7.69
N LYS A 45 -0.56 -9.43 7.05
CA LYS A 45 0.50 -10.25 6.43
C LYS A 45 0.04 -11.15 5.26
N ILE A 46 -1.20 -10.98 4.77
CA ILE A 46 -1.72 -11.69 3.60
C ILE A 46 -1.64 -10.74 2.41
N LEU A 47 -1.08 -11.21 1.28
CA LEU A 47 -1.09 -10.44 0.03
C LEU A 47 -2.54 -10.31 -0.45
N LYS A 48 -3.05 -9.09 -0.53
CA LYS A 48 -4.43 -8.80 -0.99
C LYS A 48 -4.50 -8.23 -2.39
N GLY A 49 -3.39 -7.74 -2.93
CA GLY A 49 -3.36 -7.24 -4.29
C GLY A 49 -2.08 -6.54 -4.66
N VAL A 50 -2.08 -6.00 -5.86
CA VAL A 50 -0.99 -5.22 -6.45
C VAL A 50 -1.53 -3.96 -7.08
N GLY A 51 -0.70 -2.92 -7.11
CA GLY A 51 -1.10 -1.62 -7.65
C GLY A 51 0.08 -0.71 -7.93
N VAL A 52 -0.24 0.55 -8.25
CA VAL A 52 0.75 1.59 -8.56
C VAL A 52 0.73 2.65 -7.48
N ALA A 53 1.89 2.94 -6.90
CA ALA A 53 2.08 4.02 -5.95
C ALA A 53 1.70 5.37 -6.57
N GLN A 54 0.85 6.11 -5.88
CA GLN A 54 0.41 7.45 -6.27
C GLN A 54 1.10 8.55 -5.45
N MET A 55 1.87 8.16 -4.44
CA MET A 55 2.73 9.00 -3.61
C MET A 55 3.96 8.21 -3.14
N ASN A 56 4.95 8.88 -2.53
CA ASN A 56 6.12 8.20 -1.97
C ASN A 56 5.75 7.43 -0.70
N GLY A 57 6.50 6.38 -0.36
CA GLY A 57 6.21 5.55 0.82
C GLY A 57 6.12 6.36 2.13
N SER A 58 7.01 7.32 2.32
CA SER A 58 6.95 8.22 3.49
C SER A 58 5.69 9.09 3.53
N ASP A 59 5.20 9.55 2.38
CA ASP A 59 3.96 10.32 2.29
C ASP A 59 2.74 9.46 2.62
N MET A 60 2.73 8.17 2.22
CA MET A 60 1.62 7.25 2.47
C MET A 60 1.30 7.12 3.96
N ILE A 61 2.32 7.17 4.81
CA ILE A 61 2.18 7.07 6.27
C ILE A 61 1.87 8.43 6.91
N GLN A 62 2.51 9.51 6.45
CA GLN A 62 2.44 10.81 7.13
C GLN A 62 1.19 11.62 6.80
N ARG A 63 0.55 11.35 5.65
CA ARG A 63 -0.62 12.12 5.20
C ARG A 63 -1.93 11.48 5.64
N MET A 64 -2.89 12.34 6.00
CA MET A 64 -4.26 11.95 6.32
C MET A 64 -5.22 12.10 5.13
N SER A 65 -4.70 12.35 3.92
CA SER A 65 -5.50 12.52 2.71
C SER A 65 -4.74 12.15 1.44
N GLY A 66 -5.49 11.89 0.37
CA GLY A 66 -4.95 11.54 -0.95
C GLY A 66 -4.95 10.03 -1.25
N LYS A 67 -5.06 9.71 -2.54
CA LYS A 67 -4.95 8.33 -3.06
C LYS A 67 -3.48 7.89 -2.96
N ALA A 68 -3.21 6.81 -2.22
CA ALA A 68 -1.88 6.25 -2.01
C ALA A 68 -1.52 5.21 -3.06
N ILE A 69 -2.46 4.35 -3.44
CA ILE A 69 -2.24 3.27 -4.40
C ILE A 69 -3.45 3.18 -5.32
N ASP A 70 -3.19 3.03 -6.61
CA ASP A 70 -4.19 2.64 -7.60
C ASP A 70 -4.13 1.12 -7.80
N ILE A 71 -5.17 0.38 -7.42
CA ILE A 71 -5.14 -1.09 -7.43
C ILE A 71 -5.41 -1.60 -8.84
N ARG A 72 -4.54 -2.50 -9.31
CA ARG A 72 -4.68 -3.13 -10.62
C ARG A 72 -5.32 -4.51 -10.53
N HIS A 73 -4.96 -5.27 -9.52
CA HIS A 73 -5.49 -6.61 -9.33
C HIS A 73 -5.56 -6.93 -7.84
N THR A 74 -6.65 -7.57 -7.43
CA THR A 74 -6.83 -8.11 -6.09
C THR A 74 -6.54 -9.60 -6.14
N ALA A 75 -5.81 -10.10 -5.15
CA ALA A 75 -5.72 -11.52 -4.91
C ALA A 75 -7.02 -11.94 -4.23
N ASP A 76 -7.87 -12.63 -4.99
CA ASP A 76 -9.15 -13.16 -4.51
C ASP A 76 -8.96 -14.10 -3.31
#